data_AF-A0A3D3NWS1-F1
#
_entry.id   AF-A0A3D3NWS1-F1
#
_cell.length_a   1.000
_cell.length_b   1.000
_cell.length_c   1.000
_cell.angle_alpha   90.00
_cell.angle_beta   90.00
_cell.angle_gamma   90.00
#
_symmetry.space_group_name_H-M   'P 1'
#
loop_
_entity.id
_entity.type
_entity.pdbx_description
1 polymer ?
#
loop_
_entity_poly.entity_id
_entity_poly.type
_entity_poly.pdbx_seq_one_letter_code
_entity_poly.pdbx_strand_id
1 'polypeptide(L)'
;ADGRKHEVVEVTATDSHWDLALLRVASKDLQPLPLGDNSTIQQGQPIVAMGNPQGLAFSVVDGVVSAYPDLIDDIPMIRLAVPIEKGNSGGPLLDR
;
A
#
# COMPACT_ATOMS: atom_id res chain seq x y z
N ALA A 1 -15.61 -3.14 0.64
CA ALA A 1 -15.72 -1.73 1.09
C ALA A 1 -17.18 -1.38 1.32
N ASP A 2 -17.49 -0.56 2.31
CA ASP A 2 -18.86 -0.20 2.72
C ASP A 2 -19.42 1.04 1.99
N GLY A 3 -18.65 1.61 1.05
CA GLY A 3 -19.06 2.74 0.22
C GLY A 3 -19.08 4.10 0.93
N ARG A 4 -18.66 4.16 2.19
CA ARG A 4 -18.62 5.42 2.96
C ARG A 4 -17.54 6.35 2.41
N LYS A 5 -17.80 7.66 2.52
CA LYS A 5 -16.87 8.73 2.16
C LYS A 5 -16.58 9.54 3.40
N HIS A 6 -15.30 9.86 3.60
CA HIS A 6 -14.84 10.70 4.70
C HIS A 6 -14.12 11.91 4.12
N GLU A 7 -14.38 13.09 4.68
CA GLU A 7 -13.66 14.31 4.32
C GLU A 7 -12.23 14.24 4.85
N VAL A 8 -11.27 14.68 4.03
CA VAL A 8 -9.88 14.88 4.48
C VAL A 8 -9.83 16.18 5.25
N VAL A 9 -9.47 16.11 6.53
CA VAL A 9 -9.37 17.26 7.43
C VAL A 9 -8.08 18.02 7.18
N GLU A 10 -6.97 17.30 7.05
CA GLU A 10 -5.64 17.88 6.87
C GLU A 10 -4.65 16.87 6.28
N VAL A 11 -3.58 17.41 5.68
CA VAL A 11 -2.32 16.70 5.45
C VAL A 11 -1.46 16.95 6.68
N THR A 12 -1.30 15.94 7.54
CA THR A 12 -0.56 16.08 8.81
C THR A 12 0.95 16.10 8.59
N ALA A 13 1.46 15.35 7.60
CA ALA A 13 2.86 15.33 7.24
C ALA A 13 3.06 14.84 5.79
N THR A 14 4.18 15.23 5.18
CA THR A 14 4.64 14.71 3.88
C THR A 14 6.15 14.51 3.92
N ASP A 15 6.63 13.46 3.26
CA ASP A 15 8.05 13.20 3.07
C ASP A 15 8.30 12.84 1.60
N SER A 16 8.93 13.74 0.86
CA SER A 16 9.22 13.55 -0.56
C SER A 16 10.39 12.61 -0.82
N HIS A 17 11.25 12.37 0.17
CA HIS A 17 12.35 11.42 0.03
C HIS A 17 11.82 9.98 0.05
N TRP A 18 10.82 9.70 0.88
CA TRP A 18 10.19 8.38 1.00
C TRP A 18 8.90 8.23 0.18
N ASP A 19 8.46 9.27 -0.53
CA ASP A 19 7.17 9.33 -1.25
C ASP A 19 5.95 9.02 -0.34
N LEU A 20 5.93 9.62 0.85
CA LEU A 20 4.91 9.39 1.88
C LEU A 20 4.07 10.64 2.17
N ALA A 21 2.79 10.43 2.43
CA ALA A 21 1.87 11.44 2.96
C ALA A 21 1.01 10.84 4.07
N LEU A 22 0.89 11.57 5.18
CA LEU A 22 -0.01 11.24 6.29
C LEU A 22 -1.22 12.17 6.26
N LEU A 23 -2.41 11.59 6.09
CA LEU A 23 -3.67 12.31 6.00
C LEU A 23 -4.53 12.03 7.24
N ARG A 24 -5.25 13.06 7.72
CA ARG A 24 -6.31 12.89 8.71
C ARG A 24 -7.67 13.00 8.03
N VAL A 25 -8.57 12.07 8.34
CA VAL A 25 -9.95 12.09 7.86
C VAL A 25 -10.94 12.36 9.00
N ALA A 26 -12.10 12.92 8.67
CA ALA A 26 -13.18 13.23 9.61
C ALA A 26 -13.95 11.97 10.03
N SER A 27 -13.28 11.05 10.72
CA SER A 27 -13.86 9.80 11.24
C SER A 27 -13.14 9.38 12.52
N LYS A 28 -13.88 8.78 13.47
CA LYS A 28 -13.32 8.26 14.73
C LYS A 28 -13.41 6.74 14.85
N ASP A 29 -14.34 6.11 14.12
CA ASP A 29 -14.67 4.69 14.23
C ASP A 29 -14.14 3.91 13.03
N LEU A 30 -12.81 3.99 12.81
CA LEU A 30 -12.12 3.25 11.76
C LEU A 30 -11.38 2.05 12.35
N GLN A 31 -11.38 0.93 11.61
CA GLN A 31 -10.58 -0.25 11.94
C GLN A 31 -9.24 -0.15 11.19
N PRO A 32 -8.11 0.01 11.89
CA PRO A 32 -6.81 0.07 11.25
C PRO A 32 -6.37 -1.32 10.79
N LEU A 33 -5.58 -1.37 9.71
CA LEU A 33 -4.85 -2.58 9.36
C LEU A 33 -3.64 -2.74 10.31
N PRO A 34 -3.34 -3.97 10.77
CA PRO A 34 -2.08 -4.23 11.45
C PRO A 34 -0.91 -4.01 10.48
N LEU A 35 0.22 -3.52 11.01
CA LEU A 35 1.45 -3.40 10.23
C LEU A 35 2.20 -4.74 10.27
N GLY A 36 2.75 -5.13 9.12
CA GLY A 36 3.59 -6.32 9.00
C GLY A 36 5.01 -6.11 9.57
N ASP A 37 5.68 -7.22 9.88
CA ASP A 37 7.08 -7.24 10.27
C ASP A 37 7.96 -7.42 9.02
N ASN A 38 8.88 -6.49 8.77
CA ASN A 38 9.72 -6.53 7.59
C ASN A 38 10.82 -7.60 7.67
N SER A 39 11.11 -8.13 8.87
CA SER A 39 12.10 -9.19 9.08
C SER A 39 11.62 -10.56 8.62
N THR A 40 10.31 -10.71 8.38
CA THR A 40 9.69 -11.97 7.97
C THR A 40 9.49 -12.09 6.45
N ILE A 41 9.83 -11.03 5.70
CA ILE A 41 9.60 -10.99 4.25
C ILE A 41 10.52 -11.99 3.54
N GLN A 42 9.92 -12.82 2.66
CA GLN A 42 10.65 -13.81 1.88
C GLN A 42 10.42 -13.63 0.38
N GLN A 43 11.47 -13.85 -0.42
CA GLN A 43 11.32 -13.91 -1.88
C GLN A 43 10.42 -15.10 -2.26
N GLY A 44 9.47 -14.86 -3.15
CA GLY A 44 8.43 -15.82 -3.52
C GLY A 44 7.21 -15.84 -2.59
N GLN A 45 7.22 -15.05 -1.50
CA GLN A 45 6.07 -14.93 -0.60
C GLN A 45 4.83 -14.45 -1.37
N PRO A 46 3.69 -15.15 -1.27
CA PRO A 46 2.46 -14.72 -1.89
C PRO A 46 1.94 -13.46 -1.22
N ILE A 47 1.47 -12.52 -2.03
CA ILE A 47 0.93 -11.25 -1.57
C ILE A 47 -0.36 -10.91 -2.30
N VAL A 48 -1.09 -9.97 -1.71
CA VAL A 48 -2.27 -9.35 -2.30
C VAL A 48 -2.09 -7.84 -2.25
N ALA A 49 -2.24 -7.17 -3.38
CA ALA A 49 -2.31 -5.71 -3.46
C ALA A 49 -3.76 -5.28 -3.67
N MET A 50 -4.18 -4.22 -2.97
CA MET A 50 -5.50 -3.62 -3.16
C MET A 50 -5.39 -2.17 -3.64
N GLY A 51 -6.21 -1.81 -4.62
CA GLY A 51 -6.17 -0.47 -5.20
C GLY A 51 -7.42 -0.11 -6.00
N ASN A 52 -7.30 0.96 -6.79
CA ASN A 52 -8.34 1.45 -7.68
C ASN A 52 -7.78 1.66 -9.11
N PRO A 53 -7.28 0.59 -9.76
CA PRO A 53 -6.65 0.69 -11.07
C PRO A 53 -7.65 1.17 -12.13
N GLN A 54 -7.25 2.17 -12.90
CA GLN A 54 -8.06 2.76 -13.99
C GLN A 54 -9.46 3.24 -13.57
N GLY A 55 -9.68 3.51 -12.27
CA GLY A 55 -10.98 3.93 -11.74
C GLY A 55 -11.99 2.78 -11.52
N LEU A 56 -11.58 1.53 -11.73
CA LEU A 56 -12.34 0.35 -11.30
C LEU A 56 -12.21 0.20 -9.78
N ALA A 57 -13.26 0.63 -9.06
CA ALA A 57 -13.27 0.61 -7.61
C ALA A 57 -12.98 -0.79 -7.07
N PHE A 58 -12.08 -0.88 -6.08
CA PHE A 58 -11.80 -2.07 -5.26
C PHE A 58 -11.24 -3.26 -6.03
N SER A 59 -10.18 -3.05 -6.80
CA SER A 59 -9.47 -4.16 -7.43
C SER A 59 -8.52 -4.83 -6.45
N VAL A 60 -8.53 -6.16 -6.47
CA VAL A 60 -7.62 -7.03 -5.74
C VAL A 60 -6.72 -7.71 -6.76
N VAL A 61 -5.42 -7.63 -6.55
CA VAL A 61 -4.41 -8.20 -7.45
C VAL A 61 -3.52 -9.16 -6.67
N ASP A 62 -3.44 -10.40 -7.11
CA ASP A 62 -2.53 -11.40 -6.56
C ASP A 62 -1.14 -11.30 -7.19
N GLY A 63 -0.12 -11.61 -6.40
CA GLY A 63 1.23 -11.86 -6.92
C GLY A 63 2.18 -12.34 -5.85
N VAL A 64 3.47 -12.04 -6.05
CA VAL A 64 4.54 -12.50 -5.15
C VAL A 64 5.59 -11.42 -4.92
N VAL A 65 6.30 -11.51 -3.79
CA VAL A 65 7.54 -10.77 -3.57
C VAL A 65 8.60 -11.30 -4.53
N SER A 66 9.08 -10.46 -5.44
CA SER A 66 10.11 -10.85 -6.42
C SER A 66 11.53 -10.56 -5.94
N ALA A 67 11.74 -9.59 -5.05
CA ALA A 67 13.02 -9.33 -4.37
C ALA A 67 12.83 -8.49 -3.09
N TYR A 68 13.65 -8.73 -2.05
CA TYR A 68 13.75 -7.91 -0.84
C TYR A 68 15.06 -8.18 -0.06
N PRO A 69 15.77 -7.16 0.46
CA PRO A 69 15.60 -5.75 0.11
C PRO A 69 16.09 -5.49 -1.32
N ASP A 70 15.33 -4.70 -2.07
CA ASP A 70 15.73 -4.17 -3.36
C ASP A 70 16.10 -2.70 -3.19
N LEU A 71 17.37 -2.35 -3.34
CA LEU A 71 17.83 -0.98 -3.10
C LEU A 71 17.60 -0.11 -4.35
N ILE A 72 16.82 0.96 -4.20
CA ILE A 72 16.59 1.99 -5.22
C ILE A 72 16.98 3.33 -4.57
N ASP A 73 18.01 3.99 -5.10
CA ASP A 73 18.55 5.24 -4.55
C ASP A 73 18.85 5.16 -3.03
N ASP A 74 19.48 4.05 -2.60
CA ASP A 74 19.77 3.69 -1.21
C ASP A 74 18.55 3.46 -0.30
N ILE A 75 17.34 3.45 -0.86
CA ILE A 75 16.09 3.19 -0.15
C ILE A 75 15.71 1.71 -0.30
N PRO A 76 15.54 0.95 0.81
CA PRO A 76 15.15 -0.46 0.74
C PRO A 76 13.68 -0.63 0.36
N MET A 77 13.44 -1.19 -0.83
CA MET A 77 12.12 -1.45 -1.38
C MET A 77 11.78 -2.95 -1.37
N ILE A 78 10.48 -3.25 -1.39
CA ILE A 78 9.97 -4.59 -1.72
C ILE A 78 9.62 -4.59 -3.20
N ARG A 79 10.29 -5.43 -3.99
CA ARG A 79 9.93 -5.60 -5.40
C ARG A 79 8.83 -6.64 -5.53
N LEU A 80 7.80 -6.31 -6.31
CA LEU A 80 6.63 -7.18 -6.52
C LEU A 80 6.61 -7.71 -7.95
N ALA A 81 6.13 -8.94 -8.12
CA ALA A 81 5.70 -9.46 -9.41
C ALA A 81 4.17 -9.54 -9.41
N VAL A 82 3.53 -8.44 -9.84
CA VAL A 82 2.08 -8.27 -9.98
C VAL A 82 1.79 -7.45 -11.24
N PRO A 83 0.60 -7.58 -11.85
CA PRO A 83 0.09 -6.57 -12.77
C PRO A 83 -0.01 -5.19 -12.07
N ILE A 84 0.85 -4.24 -12.43
CA ILE A 84 0.82 -2.86 -11.91
C ILE A 84 0.12 -1.95 -12.92
N GLU A 85 -0.91 -1.25 -12.47
CA GLU A 85 -1.68 -0.28 -13.25
C GLU A 85 -1.80 1.05 -12.49
N LYS A 86 -2.02 2.16 -13.21
CA LYS A 86 -2.27 3.46 -12.58
C LYS A 86 -3.51 3.37 -11.68
N GLY A 87 -3.38 3.80 -10.43
CA GLY A 87 -4.44 3.73 -9.42
C GLY A 87 -4.17 2.75 -8.26
N ASN A 88 -3.04 2.03 -8.30
CA ASN A 88 -2.58 1.21 -7.17
C ASN A 88 -1.74 2.00 -6.13
N SER A 89 -1.22 3.18 -6.50
CA SER A 89 -0.38 4.01 -5.62
C SER A 89 -1.07 4.34 -4.30
N GLY A 90 -0.38 4.11 -3.18
CA GLY A 90 -0.88 4.34 -1.82
C GLY A 90 -1.83 3.26 -1.28
N GLY A 91 -2.16 2.23 -2.07
CA GLY A 91 -2.92 1.07 -1.61
C GLY A 91 -2.08 0.12 -0.74
N PRO A 92 -2.72 -0.70 0.11
CA PRO A 92 -1.99 -1.63 0.96
C PRO A 92 -1.47 -2.83 0.16
N LEU A 93 -0.29 -3.31 0.57
CA LEU A 93 0.24 -4.63 0.26
C LEU A 93 0.02 -5.53 1.48
N LEU A 94 -0.56 -6.70 1.27
CA LEU A 94 -0.89 -7.66 2.32
C LEU A 94 -0.17 -8.98 2.07
N ASP A 95 0.33 -9.58 3.13
CA ASP A 95 0.67 -11.00 3.14
C ASP A 95 -0.60 -11.87 3.22
N ARG A 96 -0.43 -13.18 3.07
CA ARG A 96 -1.52 -14.16 3.17
C ARG A 96 -1.48 -14.90 4.50
#